data_AF-F8GYQ8-F1
#
_entry.id   AF-F8GYQ8-F1
#
_cell.length_a   1.000
_cell.length_b   1.000
_cell.length_c   1.000
_cell.angle_alpha   90.00
_cell.angle_beta   90.00
_cell.angle_gamma   90.00
#
_symmetry.space_group_name_H-M   'P 1'
#
loop_
_entity.id
_entity.type
_entity.pdbx_description
1 polymer ?
#
loop_
_entity_poly.entity_id
_entity_poly.type
_entity_poly.pdbx_seq_one_letter_code
_entity_poly.pdbx_strand_id
1 'polypeptide(L)'
;MDTSNILMVKQALACHADGVYTLGGQGNSVVVDLGATLLLVDAGPGGGITDAMIAQLRASLDKPVAYIVYSHGHMGYNNGVRQWLAEAARRGDPTPQLVAHANLPARYRRYRETGGLQAYTNVRQFRSDYPATPPAHWFQMPTLTYQDRLALTGTERHVVLMHAPSETDDGTAVWIPDARTLYGSNAFIKTCPNVGSPYRIYRDPMRWAQTLERFAELAPAVLIPEFGKPVTDAAEIHEALTVPARALRYLRREVVARMNAGMSENDIINDVPLPDELFGSRFMKPTYGCAAYIMHDIWRSENGWWNRNPTDLHPAAPAKAAAAVRRALANPERVLARTRELQAAGELQLALHVIDLLASDDDGDPVSKQARELKAALCEGRAQPMTSVVSRHLYLSAADELLDRPVGAAERARGDAGYAWQ
;
A
#
# COMPACT_ATOMS: atom_id res chain seq x y z
N MET A 1 -6.77 -16.08 18.22
CA MET A 1 -7.07 -15.25 17.04
C MET A 1 -5.83 -14.47 16.71
N ASP A 2 -5.44 -14.54 15.45
CA ASP A 2 -4.12 -14.18 14.92
C ASP A 2 -3.73 -12.71 15.23
N THR A 3 -2.52 -12.51 15.73
CA THR A 3 -1.95 -11.20 16.11
C THR A 3 -1.05 -10.64 15.00
N SER A 4 -0.96 -11.33 13.85
CA SER A 4 0.13 -11.17 12.88
C SER A 4 -0.11 -10.22 11.69
N ASN A 5 -1.29 -9.59 11.56
CA ASN A 5 -1.62 -8.82 10.35
C ASN A 5 -1.31 -7.31 10.51
N ILE A 6 -0.31 -6.84 9.78
CA ILE A 6 0.15 -5.44 9.78
C ILE A 6 -0.94 -4.44 9.40
N LEU A 7 -2.00 -4.87 8.70
CA LEU A 7 -3.09 -4.01 8.27
C LEU A 7 -4.19 -3.86 9.34
N MET A 8 -4.12 -4.60 10.45
CA MET A 8 -5.19 -4.62 11.45
C MET A 8 -4.86 -3.72 12.64
N VAL A 9 -5.79 -2.84 13.00
CA VAL A 9 -5.68 -1.93 14.16
C VAL A 9 -6.56 -2.42 15.29
N LYS A 10 -5.96 -2.69 16.45
CA LYS A 10 -6.67 -3.08 17.69
C LYS A 10 -6.89 -1.86 18.57
N GLN A 11 -7.80 -0.97 18.14
CA GLN A 11 -8.14 0.23 18.90
C GLN A 11 -9.61 0.18 19.32
N ALA A 12 -9.86 0.37 20.62
CA ALA A 12 -11.18 0.63 21.15
C ALA A 12 -11.74 1.94 20.55
N LEU A 13 -13.06 2.10 20.50
CA LEU A 13 -13.68 3.35 20.05
C LEU A 13 -13.05 4.55 20.79
N ALA A 14 -12.47 5.50 20.03
CA ALA A 14 -11.75 6.64 20.58
C ALA A 14 -12.29 7.94 19.99
N CYS A 15 -12.68 8.89 20.83
CA CYS A 15 -13.17 10.21 20.44
C CYS A 15 -11.99 11.16 20.19
N HIS A 16 -11.98 11.85 19.05
CA HIS A 16 -10.91 12.80 18.66
C HIS A 16 -11.40 14.24 18.52
N ALA A 17 -12.69 14.39 18.28
CA ALA A 17 -13.42 15.65 18.34
C ALA A 17 -14.87 15.31 18.72
N ASP A 18 -15.64 16.29 19.20
CA ASP A 18 -17.03 16.06 19.57
C ASP A 18 -17.80 15.35 18.45
N GLY A 19 -18.42 14.20 18.75
CA GLY A 19 -19.11 13.36 17.77
C GLY A 19 -18.25 12.74 16.66
N VAL A 20 -16.92 12.73 16.74
CA VAL A 20 -16.02 12.09 15.76
C VAL A 20 -15.11 11.08 16.45
N TYR A 21 -15.20 9.82 16.02
CA TYR A 21 -14.52 8.70 16.63
C TYR A 21 -13.71 7.90 15.61
N THR A 22 -12.66 7.21 16.06
CA THR A 22 -12.05 6.09 15.32
C THR A 22 -12.40 4.76 15.94
N LEU A 23 -12.53 3.75 15.11
CA LEU A 23 -12.75 2.36 15.47
C LEU A 23 -11.68 1.49 14.78
N GLY A 24 -11.06 0.57 15.51
CA GLY A 24 -10.04 -0.30 14.94
C GLY A 24 -10.62 -1.34 13.98
N GLY A 25 -10.10 -1.40 12.76
CA GLY A 25 -10.47 -2.38 11.73
C GLY A 25 -9.27 -2.74 10.88
N GLN A 26 -9.44 -2.71 9.55
CA GLN A 26 -8.31 -2.60 8.64
C GLN A 26 -7.91 -1.12 8.56
N GLY A 27 -6.85 -0.73 9.27
CA GLY A 27 -6.59 0.67 9.55
C GLY A 27 -7.63 1.30 10.49
N ASN A 28 -7.75 2.62 10.44
CA ASN A 28 -8.78 3.38 11.15
C ASN A 28 -10.09 3.36 10.35
N SER A 29 -11.15 2.81 10.93
CA SER A 29 -12.51 3.18 10.55
C SER A 29 -12.90 4.45 11.28
N VAL A 30 -13.72 5.31 10.66
CA VAL A 30 -14.19 6.55 11.28
C VAL A 30 -15.69 6.48 11.52
N VAL A 31 -16.13 6.91 12.70
CA VAL A 31 -17.55 7.01 13.05
C VAL A 31 -17.87 8.47 13.33
N VAL A 32 -18.89 9.00 12.67
CA VAL A 32 -19.38 10.36 12.90
C VAL A 32 -20.80 10.29 13.42
N ASP A 33 -21.04 10.93 14.55
CA ASP A 33 -22.36 11.15 15.09
C ASP A 33 -23.06 12.24 14.28
N LEU A 34 -24.19 11.89 13.67
CA LEU A 34 -25.01 12.80 12.87
C LEU A 34 -26.21 13.34 13.66
N GLY A 35 -26.29 13.03 14.97
CA GLY A 35 -27.41 13.33 15.85
C GLY A 35 -28.32 12.11 16.03
N ALA A 36 -29.34 11.96 15.19
CA ALA A 36 -30.25 10.80 15.27
C ALA A 36 -29.61 9.48 14.78
N THR A 37 -28.56 9.55 13.96
CA THR A 37 -27.94 8.40 13.29
C THR A 37 -26.42 8.52 13.27
N LEU A 38 -25.75 7.47 12.79
CA LEU A 38 -24.29 7.43 12.63
C LEU A 38 -23.91 7.29 11.15
N LEU A 39 -22.77 7.87 10.80
CA LEU A 39 -22.02 7.54 9.59
C LEU A 39 -20.81 6.69 9.99
N LEU A 40 -20.64 5.55 9.34
CA LEU A 40 -19.46 4.69 9.46
C LEU A 40 -18.64 4.78 8.18
N VAL A 41 -17.33 5.01 8.30
CA VAL A 41 -16.37 4.92 7.20
C VAL A 41 -15.58 3.62 7.38
N ASP A 42 -15.61 2.78 6.35
CA ASP A 42 -15.04 1.44 6.28
C ASP A 42 -15.61 0.42 7.28
N ALA A 43 -16.20 -0.65 6.74
CA ALA A 43 -16.93 -1.68 7.49
C ALA A 43 -16.06 -2.78 8.11
N GLY A 44 -14.75 -2.75 7.87
CA GLY A 44 -13.78 -3.72 8.36
C GLY A 44 -13.61 -4.98 7.49
N PRO A 45 -12.71 -5.89 7.90
CA PRO A 45 -12.26 -7.04 7.11
C PRO A 45 -13.21 -8.24 7.14
N GLY A 46 -14.31 -8.16 7.90
CA GLY A 46 -15.24 -9.26 8.11
C GLY A 46 -14.78 -10.19 9.24
N GLY A 47 -15.61 -11.19 9.53
CA GLY A 47 -15.38 -12.16 10.60
C GLY A 47 -15.30 -11.52 11.98
N GLY A 48 -14.53 -12.12 12.89
CA GLY A 48 -14.47 -11.72 14.29
C GLY A 48 -13.96 -10.31 14.55
N ILE A 49 -13.18 -9.72 13.63
CA ILE A 49 -12.74 -8.32 13.75
C ILE A 49 -13.92 -7.38 13.55
N THR A 50 -14.71 -7.59 12.49
CA THR A 50 -15.92 -6.78 12.26
C THR A 50 -16.98 -7.02 13.35
N ASP A 51 -17.10 -8.24 13.89
CA ASP A 51 -18.00 -8.49 15.04
C ASP A 51 -17.56 -7.67 16.27
N ALA A 52 -16.26 -7.59 16.54
CA ALA A 52 -15.71 -6.76 17.61
C ALA A 52 -15.91 -5.25 17.34
N MET A 53 -15.78 -4.80 16.10
CA MET A 53 -16.08 -3.42 15.70
C MET A 53 -17.54 -3.06 16.02
N ILE A 54 -18.49 -3.91 15.61
CA ILE A 54 -19.92 -3.72 15.89
C ILE A 54 -20.16 -3.66 17.41
N ALA A 55 -19.62 -4.63 18.16
CA ALA A 55 -19.79 -4.69 19.61
C ALA A 55 -19.24 -3.43 20.32
N GLN A 56 -18.04 -2.97 19.92
CA GLN A 56 -17.43 -1.76 20.48
C GLN A 56 -18.22 -0.50 20.14
N LEU A 57 -18.71 -0.37 18.90
CA LEU A 57 -19.57 0.75 18.54
C LEU A 57 -20.81 0.78 19.43
N ARG A 58 -21.49 -0.36 19.58
CA ARG A 58 -22.75 -0.45 20.33
C ARG A 58 -22.58 -0.28 21.84
N ALA A 59 -21.41 -0.59 22.38
CA ALA A 59 -21.12 -0.33 23.79
C ALA A 59 -21.10 1.17 24.13
N SER A 60 -20.90 2.06 23.14
CA SER A 60 -20.78 3.50 23.36
C SER A 60 -21.82 4.35 22.61
N LEU A 61 -22.25 3.89 21.43
CA LEU A 61 -23.16 4.61 20.53
C LEU A 61 -24.28 3.68 20.05
N ASP A 62 -25.42 3.73 20.75
CA ASP A 62 -26.61 2.94 20.47
C ASP A 62 -27.58 3.64 19.49
N LYS A 63 -27.03 4.12 18.36
CA LYS A 63 -27.78 4.83 17.30
C LYS A 63 -27.77 4.03 15.98
N PRO A 64 -28.82 4.11 15.15
CA PRO A 64 -28.83 3.48 13.83
C PRO A 64 -27.69 4.00 12.95
N VAL A 65 -27.06 3.11 12.18
CA VAL A 65 -26.07 3.51 11.16
C VAL A 65 -26.83 3.86 9.89
N ALA A 66 -26.86 5.13 9.50
CA ALA A 66 -27.55 5.58 8.29
C ALA A 66 -26.68 5.40 7.04
N TYR A 67 -25.36 5.55 7.17
CA TYR A 67 -24.42 5.51 6.05
C TYR A 67 -23.23 4.62 6.38
N ILE A 68 -22.86 3.77 5.42
CA ILE A 68 -21.55 3.11 5.38
C ILE A 68 -20.81 3.66 4.17
N VAL A 69 -19.80 4.49 4.42
CA VAL A 69 -18.96 5.13 3.42
C VAL A 69 -17.73 4.28 3.17
N TYR A 70 -17.43 4.00 1.91
CA TYR A 70 -16.21 3.28 1.55
C TYR A 70 -15.13 4.32 1.31
N SER A 71 -14.08 4.28 2.11
CA SER A 71 -12.97 5.22 1.95
C SER A 71 -12.23 4.97 0.64
N HIS A 72 -12.11 3.71 0.22
CA HIS A 72 -11.61 3.27 -1.08
C HIS A 72 -11.84 1.77 -1.31
N GLY A 73 -11.64 1.30 -2.54
CA GLY A 73 -11.94 -0.08 -2.93
C GLY A 73 -10.80 -1.08 -2.74
N HIS A 74 -9.93 -0.94 -1.73
CA HIS A 74 -8.99 -1.99 -1.36
C HIS A 74 -9.69 -3.16 -0.64
N MET A 75 -9.21 -4.39 -0.89
CA MET A 75 -9.75 -5.58 -0.23
C MET A 75 -9.50 -5.50 1.28
N GLY A 76 -10.51 -5.89 2.06
CA GLY A 76 -10.45 -5.94 3.52
C GLY A 76 -10.90 -4.68 4.27
N TYR A 77 -11.09 -3.53 3.61
CA TYR A 77 -11.71 -2.36 4.25
C TYR A 77 -13.23 -2.50 4.42
N ASN A 78 -13.87 -3.21 3.48
CA ASN A 78 -15.33 -3.27 3.39
C ASN A 78 -15.88 -4.69 3.20
N ASN A 79 -15.09 -5.71 3.56
CA ASN A 79 -15.53 -7.11 3.53
C ASN A 79 -16.65 -7.38 4.55
N GLY A 80 -16.65 -6.62 5.65
CA GLY A 80 -17.58 -6.73 6.78
C GLY A 80 -18.96 -6.12 6.55
N VAL A 81 -19.24 -5.48 5.39
CA VAL A 81 -20.52 -4.79 5.14
C VAL A 81 -21.73 -5.69 5.43
N ARG A 82 -21.68 -6.98 5.07
CA ARG A 82 -22.79 -7.91 5.34
C ARG A 82 -23.10 -8.08 6.83
N GLN A 83 -22.10 -8.04 7.71
CA GLN A 83 -22.31 -8.13 9.16
C GLN A 83 -23.03 -6.88 9.68
N TRP A 84 -22.65 -5.69 9.19
CA TRP A 84 -23.34 -4.45 9.54
C TRP A 84 -24.80 -4.42 9.06
N LEU A 85 -25.06 -4.90 7.84
CA LEU A 85 -26.42 -5.01 7.29
C LEU A 85 -27.28 -6.01 8.09
N ALA A 86 -26.70 -7.17 8.44
CA ALA A 86 -27.38 -8.17 9.27
C ALA A 86 -27.68 -7.63 10.67
N GLU A 87 -26.75 -6.86 11.24
CA GLU A 87 -26.97 -6.23 12.54
C GLU A 87 -28.07 -5.18 12.51
N ALA A 88 -28.10 -4.31 11.50
CA ALA A 88 -29.18 -3.33 11.33
C ALA A 88 -30.55 -4.04 11.24
N ALA A 89 -30.63 -5.12 10.45
CA ALA A 89 -31.84 -5.92 10.32
C ALA A 89 -32.26 -6.57 11.66
N ARG A 90 -31.30 -7.11 12.43
CA ARG A 90 -31.56 -7.72 13.74
C ARG A 90 -32.11 -6.72 14.76
N ARG A 91 -31.64 -5.47 14.68
CA ARG A 91 -32.10 -4.36 15.54
C ARG A 91 -33.43 -3.74 15.09
N GLY A 92 -33.89 -4.05 13.87
CA GLY A 92 -35.02 -3.36 13.25
C GLY A 92 -34.68 -1.93 12.80
N ASP A 93 -33.40 -1.60 12.69
CA ASP A 93 -32.93 -0.31 12.20
C ASP A 93 -33.13 -0.20 10.67
N PRO A 94 -33.30 1.01 10.12
CA PRO A 94 -33.26 1.23 8.68
C PRO A 94 -31.97 0.68 8.06
N THR A 95 -32.05 0.13 6.85
CA THR A 95 -30.88 -0.38 6.13
C THR A 95 -29.92 0.77 5.79
N PRO A 96 -28.63 0.71 6.19
CA PRO A 96 -27.66 1.74 5.86
C PRO A 96 -27.51 1.93 4.34
N GLN A 97 -27.36 3.18 3.90
CA GLN A 97 -26.96 3.48 2.52
C GLN A 97 -25.45 3.25 2.37
N LEU A 98 -25.07 2.51 1.33
CA LEU A 98 -23.67 2.21 1.03
C LEU A 98 -23.16 3.27 0.05
N VAL A 99 -22.23 4.12 0.48
CA VAL A 99 -21.80 5.30 -0.27
C VAL A 99 -20.35 5.14 -0.69
N ALA A 100 -20.03 5.35 -1.96
CA ALA A 100 -18.65 5.29 -2.44
C ALA A 100 -18.41 6.25 -3.61
N HIS A 101 -17.14 6.50 -3.93
CA HIS A 101 -16.79 7.20 -5.17
C HIS A 101 -17.20 6.37 -6.41
N ALA A 102 -17.57 7.04 -7.51
CA ALA A 102 -18.09 6.43 -8.74
C ALA A 102 -17.11 5.46 -9.44
N ASN A 103 -15.81 5.55 -9.14
CA ASN A 103 -14.78 4.63 -9.69
C ASN A 103 -14.73 3.27 -8.98
N LEU A 104 -15.28 3.14 -7.76
CA LEU A 104 -15.19 1.91 -6.97
C LEU A 104 -15.78 0.67 -7.68
N PRO A 105 -16.94 0.72 -8.34
CA PRO A 105 -17.47 -0.43 -9.09
C PRO A 105 -16.54 -0.94 -10.20
N ALA A 106 -15.77 -0.07 -10.85
CA ALA A 106 -14.80 -0.47 -11.87
C ALA A 106 -13.60 -1.19 -11.23
N ARG A 107 -13.10 -0.68 -10.10
CA ARG A 107 -12.04 -1.32 -9.32
C ARG A 107 -12.43 -2.72 -8.85
N TYR A 108 -13.62 -2.88 -8.28
CA TYR A 108 -14.11 -4.19 -7.81
C TYR A 108 -14.23 -5.20 -8.94
N ARG A 109 -14.71 -4.79 -10.13
CA ARG A 109 -14.72 -5.65 -11.32
C ARG A 109 -13.30 -6.09 -11.69
N ARG A 110 -12.34 -5.15 -11.73
CA ARG A 110 -10.92 -5.46 -12.01
C ARG A 110 -10.32 -6.42 -10.98
N TYR A 111 -10.61 -6.26 -9.69
CA TYR A 111 -10.08 -7.14 -8.65
C TYR A 111 -10.61 -8.57 -8.76
N ARG A 112 -11.87 -8.73 -9.14
CA ARG A 112 -12.45 -10.04 -9.43
C ARG A 112 -11.86 -10.67 -10.70
N GLU A 113 -11.73 -9.89 -11.76
CA GLU A 113 -11.10 -10.31 -13.02
C GLU A 113 -9.63 -10.73 -12.82
N THR A 114 -8.89 -9.97 -12.01
CA THR A 114 -7.47 -10.16 -11.75
C THR A 114 -7.20 -10.93 -10.44
N GLY A 115 -8.16 -11.70 -9.92
CA GLY A 115 -8.06 -12.34 -8.59
C GLY A 115 -6.78 -13.16 -8.37
N GLY A 116 -6.38 -13.96 -9.36
CA GLY A 116 -5.13 -14.71 -9.33
C GLY A 116 -3.87 -13.83 -9.27
N LEU A 117 -3.86 -12.72 -10.00
CA LEU A 117 -2.78 -11.72 -9.94
C LEU A 117 -2.76 -10.97 -8.60
N GLN A 118 -3.93 -10.62 -8.06
CA GLN A 118 -4.03 -10.01 -6.74
C GLN A 118 -3.46 -10.95 -5.68
N ALA A 119 -3.81 -12.24 -5.71
CA ALA A 119 -3.25 -13.24 -4.80
C ALA A 119 -1.73 -13.38 -4.97
N TYR A 120 -1.25 -13.54 -6.22
CA TYR A 120 0.17 -13.67 -6.53
C TYR A 120 0.98 -12.51 -5.92
N THR A 121 0.55 -11.28 -6.13
CA THR A 121 1.29 -10.09 -5.69
C THR A 121 1.17 -9.84 -4.19
N ASN A 122 -0.02 -10.04 -3.60
CA ASN A 122 -0.24 -9.83 -2.17
C ASN A 122 0.47 -10.87 -1.29
N VAL A 123 0.52 -12.13 -1.72
CA VAL A 123 1.28 -13.18 -1.01
C VAL A 123 2.76 -12.79 -0.87
N ARG A 124 3.36 -12.22 -1.91
CA ARG A 124 4.77 -11.82 -1.89
C ARG A 124 4.99 -10.54 -1.09
N GLN A 125 4.14 -9.54 -1.27
CA GLN A 125 4.29 -8.26 -0.56
C GLN A 125 4.02 -8.39 0.95
N PHE A 126 3.01 -9.17 1.34
CA PHE A 126 2.58 -9.28 2.74
C PHE A 126 3.05 -10.58 3.41
N ARG A 127 3.58 -11.55 2.65
CA ARG A 127 4.04 -12.86 3.17
C ARG A 127 2.92 -13.62 3.91
N SER A 128 1.67 -13.37 3.52
CA SER A 128 0.45 -13.96 4.08
C SER A 128 -0.40 -14.59 2.98
N ASP A 129 -1.31 -15.49 3.34
CA ASP A 129 -2.19 -16.12 2.37
C ASP A 129 -3.24 -15.14 1.82
N TYR A 130 -3.43 -15.14 0.50
CA TYR A 130 -4.47 -14.37 -0.19
C TYR A 130 -5.23 -15.28 -1.16
N PRO A 131 -6.57 -15.25 -1.18
CA PRO A 131 -7.36 -16.11 -2.06
C PRO A 131 -7.29 -15.63 -3.51
N ALA A 132 -6.97 -16.55 -4.43
CA ALA A 132 -7.04 -16.28 -5.87
C ALA A 132 -8.49 -16.05 -6.37
N THR A 133 -9.46 -16.63 -5.66
CA THR A 133 -10.90 -16.43 -5.90
C THR A 133 -11.52 -15.82 -4.64
N PRO A 134 -11.40 -14.49 -4.44
CA PRO A 134 -11.95 -13.84 -3.27
C PRO A 134 -13.48 -14.00 -3.21
N PRO A 135 -14.08 -14.20 -2.02
CA PRO A 135 -15.52 -14.33 -1.88
C PRO A 135 -16.29 -13.16 -2.47
N ALA A 136 -17.41 -13.44 -3.17
CA ALA A 136 -18.21 -12.41 -3.82
C ALA A 136 -18.72 -11.32 -2.85
N HIS A 137 -18.95 -11.68 -1.58
CA HIS A 137 -19.41 -10.75 -0.57
C HIS A 137 -18.38 -9.69 -0.15
N TRP A 138 -17.10 -9.87 -0.49
CA TRP A 138 -16.06 -8.84 -0.28
C TRP A 138 -16.24 -7.62 -1.19
N PHE A 139 -17.02 -7.76 -2.27
CA PHE A 139 -17.21 -6.72 -3.29
C PHE A 139 -18.66 -6.20 -3.29
N GLN A 140 -19.20 -5.90 -2.11
CA GLN A 140 -20.56 -5.35 -1.97
C GLN A 140 -20.63 -3.98 -2.65
N MET A 141 -21.44 -3.85 -3.70
CA MET A 141 -21.56 -2.61 -4.47
C MET A 141 -22.24 -1.49 -3.67
N PRO A 142 -21.84 -0.23 -3.87
CA PRO A 142 -22.49 0.91 -3.25
C PRO A 142 -23.93 1.07 -3.77
N THR A 143 -24.82 1.58 -2.92
CA THR A 143 -26.19 1.97 -3.29
C THR A 143 -26.27 3.44 -3.71
N LEU A 144 -25.27 4.24 -3.37
CA LEU A 144 -25.10 5.62 -3.81
C LEU A 144 -23.65 5.87 -4.22
N THR A 145 -23.46 6.53 -5.37
CA THR A 145 -22.14 6.96 -5.80
C THR A 145 -22.08 8.46 -6.02
N TYR A 146 -20.87 9.02 -5.90
CA TYR A 146 -20.59 10.43 -6.18
C TYR A 146 -19.29 10.59 -6.97
N GLN A 147 -19.11 11.72 -7.66
CA GLN A 147 -17.91 12.02 -8.43
C GLN A 147 -17.00 12.96 -7.61
N ASP A 148 -17.32 14.25 -7.50
CA ASP A 148 -16.37 15.18 -6.87
C ASP A 148 -16.56 15.29 -5.36
N ARG A 149 -17.79 15.60 -4.91
CA ARG A 149 -18.14 15.81 -3.51
C ARG A 149 -19.57 15.37 -3.24
N LEU A 150 -19.84 14.95 -2.01
CA LEU A 150 -21.19 14.66 -1.53
C LEU A 150 -21.34 15.15 -0.08
N ALA A 151 -22.33 15.99 0.17
CA ALA A 151 -22.70 16.37 1.54
C ALA A 151 -23.74 15.39 2.09
N LEU A 152 -23.48 14.84 3.27
CA LEU A 152 -24.38 14.00 4.04
C LEU A 152 -24.78 14.78 5.30
N THR A 153 -26.06 15.12 5.41
CA THR A 153 -26.57 15.99 6.48
C THR A 153 -27.37 15.16 7.48
N GLY A 154 -26.90 15.18 8.73
CA GLY A 154 -27.62 14.71 9.91
C GLY A 154 -28.51 15.78 10.52
N THR A 155 -29.12 15.46 11.67
CA THR A 155 -29.89 16.43 12.45
C THR A 155 -29.01 17.43 13.20
N GLU A 156 -27.76 17.05 13.52
CA GLU A 156 -26.84 17.88 14.31
C GLU A 156 -25.60 18.32 13.51
N ARG A 157 -25.19 17.56 12.50
CA ARG A 157 -23.93 17.73 11.79
C ARG A 157 -24.04 17.46 10.31
N HIS A 158 -23.21 18.14 9.51
CA HIS A 158 -22.99 17.84 8.11
C HIS A 158 -21.59 17.29 7.90
N VAL A 159 -21.48 16.28 7.03
CA VAL A 159 -20.22 15.64 6.64
C VAL A 159 -20.04 15.79 5.14
N VAL A 160 -18.84 16.13 4.69
CA VAL A 160 -18.52 16.27 3.26
C VAL A 160 -17.57 15.16 2.84
N LEU A 161 -18.06 14.27 1.98
CA LEU A 161 -17.22 13.33 1.26
C LEU A 161 -16.54 14.07 0.11
N MET A 162 -15.23 13.88 -0.04
CA MET A 162 -14.40 14.53 -1.04
C MET A 162 -13.64 13.49 -1.83
N HIS A 163 -13.67 13.57 -3.16
CA HIS A 163 -12.81 12.75 -4.01
C HIS A 163 -11.35 13.08 -3.73
N ALA A 164 -10.62 12.07 -3.25
CA ALA A 164 -9.25 12.14 -2.80
C ALA A 164 -8.38 11.13 -3.57
N PRO A 165 -8.27 11.27 -4.90
CA PRO A 165 -7.50 10.33 -5.69
C PRO A 165 -6.02 10.42 -5.29
N SER A 166 -5.47 9.26 -4.99
CA SER A 166 -4.18 9.11 -4.31
C SER A 166 -3.66 7.69 -4.55
N GLU A 167 -3.61 6.86 -3.50
CA GLU A 167 -3.26 5.44 -3.62
C GLU A 167 -4.24 4.68 -4.54
N THR A 168 -5.49 5.12 -4.56
CA THR A 168 -6.50 4.67 -5.51
C THR A 168 -7.20 5.84 -6.18
N ASP A 169 -7.76 5.60 -7.36
CA ASP A 169 -8.55 6.58 -8.13
C ASP A 169 -9.97 6.77 -7.59
N ASP A 170 -10.40 5.96 -6.64
CA ASP A 170 -11.69 5.97 -5.95
C ASP A 170 -11.59 6.41 -4.49
N GLY A 171 -10.43 6.95 -4.08
CA GLY A 171 -10.22 7.47 -2.73
C GLY A 171 -11.25 8.53 -2.34
N THR A 172 -11.76 8.41 -1.11
CA THR A 172 -12.73 9.30 -0.47
C THR A 172 -12.12 9.78 0.84
N ALA A 173 -11.95 11.10 0.98
CA ALA A 173 -11.70 11.74 2.26
C ALA A 173 -12.99 12.25 2.88
N VAL A 174 -13.00 12.36 4.21
CA VAL A 174 -14.18 12.78 4.97
C VAL A 174 -13.84 14.03 5.77
N TRP A 175 -14.49 15.14 5.41
CA TRP A 175 -14.34 16.42 6.07
C TRP A 175 -15.55 16.73 6.94
N ILE A 176 -15.29 17.06 8.21
CA ILE A 176 -16.30 17.41 9.22
C ILE A 176 -16.08 18.87 9.62
N PRO A 177 -16.78 19.83 9.00
CA PRO A 177 -16.39 21.24 9.08
C PRO A 177 -16.54 21.89 10.46
N ASP A 178 -17.61 21.57 11.19
CA ASP A 178 -17.89 22.07 12.54
C ASP A 178 -16.83 21.58 13.54
N ALA A 179 -16.40 20.33 13.42
CA ALA A 179 -15.33 19.75 14.24
C ALA A 179 -13.92 20.12 13.75
N ARG A 180 -13.80 20.71 12.55
CA ARG A 180 -12.53 20.90 11.82
C ARG A 180 -11.69 19.61 11.73
N THR A 181 -12.35 18.48 11.52
CA THR A 181 -11.70 17.16 11.47
C THR A 181 -11.68 16.61 10.06
N LEU A 182 -10.50 16.19 9.60
CA LEU A 182 -10.30 15.55 8.31
C LEU A 182 -9.85 14.10 8.50
N TYR A 183 -10.60 13.15 7.98
CA TYR A 183 -10.09 11.81 7.70
C TYR A 183 -9.53 11.77 6.30
N GLY A 184 -8.20 11.64 6.20
CA GLY A 184 -7.48 11.68 4.92
C GLY A 184 -7.54 10.38 4.12
N SER A 185 -8.07 9.29 4.70
CA SER A 185 -8.14 7.97 4.04
C SER A 185 -6.77 7.55 3.49
N ASN A 186 -6.74 6.73 2.45
CA ASN A 186 -5.54 6.30 1.72
C ASN A 186 -4.75 7.43 1.05
N ALA A 187 -5.25 8.67 1.07
CA ALA A 187 -4.48 9.83 0.66
C ALA A 187 -3.53 10.34 1.75
N PHE A 188 -3.82 10.11 3.03
CA PHE A 188 -2.94 10.47 4.15
C PHE A 188 -2.44 9.24 4.92
N ILE A 189 -1.17 8.93 4.69
CA ILE A 189 -0.40 7.93 5.41
C ILE A 189 0.84 8.58 6.04
N LYS A 190 1.28 8.09 7.19
CA LYS A 190 2.43 8.64 7.93
C LYS A 190 3.77 8.03 7.48
N THR A 191 3.97 7.93 6.18
CA THR A 191 5.15 7.30 5.55
C THR A 191 5.26 7.73 4.09
N CYS A 192 6.41 7.46 3.46
CA CYS A 192 6.59 7.69 2.03
C CYS A 192 5.45 7.04 1.22
N PRO A 193 4.73 7.81 0.38
CA PRO A 193 3.67 7.30 -0.48
C PRO A 193 4.16 6.15 -1.36
N ASN A 194 3.28 5.19 -1.55
CA ASN A 194 3.51 4.09 -2.47
C ASN A 194 2.77 4.40 -3.80
N VAL A 195 3.41 5.16 -4.68
CA VAL A 195 2.82 5.59 -5.98
C VAL A 195 2.81 4.48 -7.05
N GLY A 196 3.37 3.34 -6.68
CA GLY A 196 3.24 2.06 -7.34
C GLY A 196 4.25 1.15 -6.67
N SER A 197 3.75 0.10 -6.01
CA SER A 197 4.68 -0.92 -5.53
C SER A 197 5.25 -1.61 -6.76
N PRO A 198 6.34 -2.37 -6.66
CA PRO A 198 6.83 -3.19 -7.77
C PRO A 198 5.75 -4.06 -8.43
N TYR A 199 4.62 -4.30 -7.74
CA TYR A 199 3.47 -5.03 -8.25
C TYR A 199 2.16 -4.22 -8.43
N ARG A 200 2.11 -2.93 -8.10
CA ARG A 200 0.86 -2.15 -8.26
C ARG A 200 0.80 -1.48 -9.62
N ILE A 201 -0.43 -1.14 -9.97
CA ILE A 201 -0.68 -0.19 -11.05
C ILE A 201 -0.11 1.18 -10.68
N TYR A 202 0.22 1.96 -11.69
CA TYR A 202 0.61 3.35 -11.55
C TYR A 202 -0.44 4.15 -10.77
N ARG A 203 0.02 4.92 -9.78
CA ARG A 203 -0.77 5.86 -8.98
C ARG A 203 -0.13 7.23 -9.18
N ASP A 204 -0.87 8.17 -9.76
CA ASP A 204 -0.32 9.44 -10.21
C ASP A 204 0.21 10.30 -9.04
N PRO A 205 1.54 10.55 -8.96
CA PRO A 205 2.14 11.31 -7.87
C PRO A 205 1.72 12.78 -7.88
N MET A 206 1.42 13.36 -9.05
CA MET A 206 0.97 14.76 -9.14
C MET A 206 -0.47 14.89 -8.66
N ARG A 207 -1.31 13.92 -9.01
CA ARG A 207 -2.69 13.86 -8.51
C ARG A 207 -2.72 13.68 -6.98
N TRP A 208 -1.84 12.84 -6.44
CA TRP A 208 -1.73 12.68 -4.99
C TRP A 208 -1.26 13.97 -4.31
N ALA A 209 -0.24 14.64 -4.85
CA ALA A 209 0.21 15.94 -4.34
C ALA A 209 -0.92 16.99 -4.32
N GLN A 210 -1.71 17.09 -5.39
CA GLN A 210 -2.88 17.97 -5.46
C GLN A 210 -3.95 17.63 -4.42
N THR A 211 -4.18 16.35 -4.13
CA THR A 211 -5.09 15.93 -3.06
C THR A 211 -4.61 16.42 -1.69
N LEU A 212 -3.32 16.28 -1.39
CA LEU A 212 -2.74 16.75 -0.12
C LEU A 212 -2.76 18.28 0.00
N GLU A 213 -2.52 19.01 -1.10
CA GLU A 213 -2.62 20.47 -1.16
C GLU A 213 -4.04 20.94 -0.83
N ARG A 214 -5.07 20.30 -1.42
CA ARG A 214 -6.48 20.57 -1.09
C ARG A 214 -6.81 20.27 0.37
N PHE A 215 -6.18 19.27 0.98
CA PHE A 215 -6.36 19.00 2.41
C PHE A 215 -5.73 20.09 3.27
N ALA A 216 -4.57 20.61 2.88
CA ALA A 216 -3.91 21.70 3.60
C ALA A 216 -4.77 22.98 3.58
N GLU A 217 -5.47 23.26 2.48
CA GLU A 217 -6.40 24.40 2.36
C GLU A 217 -7.59 24.33 3.34
N LEU A 218 -7.99 23.13 3.79
CA LEU A 218 -9.06 22.97 4.79
C LEU A 218 -8.61 23.41 6.20
N ALA A 219 -7.31 23.48 6.45
CA ALA A 219 -6.71 23.77 7.76
C ALA A 219 -7.33 22.93 8.90
N PRO A 220 -7.30 21.58 8.84
CA PRO A 220 -7.90 20.75 9.88
C PRO A 220 -7.24 20.99 11.25
N ALA A 221 -8.04 20.94 12.31
CA ALA A 221 -7.55 20.90 13.70
C ALA A 221 -7.22 19.46 14.13
N VAL A 222 -7.86 18.48 13.50
CA VAL A 222 -7.59 17.04 13.70
C VAL A 222 -7.44 16.38 12.34
N LEU A 223 -6.30 15.73 12.11
CA LEU A 223 -6.02 14.97 10.90
C LEU A 223 -5.92 13.47 11.24
N ILE A 224 -6.91 12.70 10.80
CA ILE A 224 -6.99 11.26 11.01
C ILE A 224 -6.34 10.56 9.79
N PRO A 225 -5.27 9.77 9.99
CA PRO A 225 -4.65 8.97 8.93
C PRO A 225 -5.42 7.68 8.68
N GLU A 226 -5.12 7.02 7.55
CA GLU A 226 -5.54 5.64 7.32
C GLU A 226 -5.04 4.69 8.42
N PHE A 227 -3.79 4.86 8.87
CA PHE A 227 -3.18 4.01 9.89
C PHE A 227 -2.53 4.83 11.01
N GLY A 228 -2.73 4.36 12.24
CA GLY A 228 -2.12 4.92 13.45
C GLY A 228 -2.87 6.11 14.04
N LYS A 229 -2.27 6.78 15.02
CA LYS A 229 -2.92 7.86 15.77
C LYS A 229 -3.18 9.12 14.92
N PRO A 230 -4.29 9.85 15.16
CA PRO A 230 -4.51 11.18 14.60
C PRO A 230 -3.43 12.19 15.01
N VAL A 231 -3.28 13.21 14.18
CA VAL A 231 -2.39 14.36 14.41
C VAL A 231 -3.25 15.57 14.80
N THR A 232 -2.87 16.27 15.86
CA THR A 232 -3.62 17.41 16.41
C THR A 232 -2.77 18.68 16.58
N ASP A 233 -1.44 18.58 16.49
CA ASP A 233 -0.58 19.77 16.45
C ASP A 233 -0.66 20.44 15.07
N ALA A 234 -0.92 21.75 15.04
CA ALA A 234 -1.18 22.48 13.80
C ALA A 234 0.04 22.55 12.87
N ALA A 235 1.25 22.68 13.43
CA ALA A 235 2.48 22.69 12.64
C ALA A 235 2.76 21.29 12.08
N GLU A 236 2.51 20.26 12.88
CA GLU A 236 2.63 18.86 12.50
C GLU A 236 1.65 18.48 11.37
N ILE A 237 0.38 18.92 11.45
CA ILE A 237 -0.62 18.76 10.38
C ILE A 237 -0.17 19.45 9.09
N HIS A 238 0.34 20.68 9.20
CA HIS A 238 0.83 21.41 8.04
C HIS A 238 2.00 20.68 7.37
N GLU A 239 2.97 20.21 8.15
CA GLU A 239 4.08 19.40 7.64
C GLU A 239 3.57 18.09 6.99
N ALA A 240 2.63 17.40 7.64
CA ALA A 240 2.05 16.14 7.19
C ALA A 240 1.44 16.19 5.79
N LEU A 241 0.85 17.34 5.44
CA LEU A 241 0.18 17.56 4.16
C LEU A 241 1.11 18.20 3.13
N THR A 242 1.98 19.12 3.54
CA THR A 242 2.81 19.89 2.60
C THR A 242 4.11 19.21 2.22
N VAL A 243 4.78 18.51 3.14
CA VAL A 243 6.08 17.87 2.83
C VAL A 243 5.93 16.76 1.81
N PRO A 244 4.99 15.79 1.94
CA PRO A 244 4.82 14.77 0.92
C PRO A 244 4.40 15.34 -0.44
N ALA A 245 3.54 16.37 -0.46
CA ALA A 245 3.18 17.06 -1.71
C ALA A 245 4.41 17.69 -2.41
N ARG A 246 5.24 18.41 -1.64
CA ARG A 246 6.51 18.99 -2.14
C ARG A 246 7.47 17.90 -2.62
N ALA A 247 7.60 16.80 -1.89
CA ALA A 247 8.48 15.69 -2.24
C ALA A 247 8.07 14.99 -3.55
N LEU A 248 6.77 14.74 -3.74
CA LEU A 248 6.26 14.17 -4.99
C LEU A 248 6.55 15.09 -6.19
N ARG A 249 6.29 16.40 -6.05
CA ARG A 249 6.62 17.40 -7.09
C ARG A 249 8.11 17.53 -7.35
N TYR A 250 8.92 17.46 -6.30
CA TYR A 250 10.38 17.45 -6.39
C TYR A 250 10.86 16.28 -7.24
N LEU A 251 10.48 15.05 -6.90
CA LEU A 251 10.90 13.85 -7.65
C LEU A 251 10.44 13.91 -9.11
N ARG A 252 9.21 14.37 -9.35
CA ARG A 252 8.70 14.57 -10.72
C ARG A 252 9.62 15.48 -11.53
N ARG A 253 9.97 16.65 -10.99
CA ARG A 253 10.86 17.61 -11.66
C ARG A 253 12.25 17.01 -11.90
N GLU A 254 12.85 16.41 -10.87
CA GLU A 254 14.21 15.87 -10.95
C GLU A 254 14.34 14.70 -11.93
N VAL A 255 13.34 13.80 -11.94
CA VAL A 255 13.30 12.66 -12.88
C VAL A 255 13.12 13.17 -14.31
N VAL A 256 12.17 14.07 -14.57
CA VAL A 256 11.95 14.62 -15.92
C VAL A 256 13.16 15.35 -16.45
N ALA A 257 13.81 16.18 -15.62
CA ALA A 257 15.00 16.92 -16.05
C ALA A 257 16.08 15.97 -16.58
N ARG A 258 16.28 14.84 -15.91
CA ARG A 258 17.26 13.81 -16.30
C ARG A 258 16.82 12.98 -17.50
N MET A 259 15.53 12.69 -17.61
CA MET A 259 14.97 12.08 -18.82
C MET A 259 15.17 12.97 -20.06
N ASN A 260 14.97 14.29 -19.91
CA ASN A 260 15.25 15.26 -20.96
C ASN A 260 16.73 15.32 -21.32
N ALA A 261 17.62 15.03 -20.36
CA ALA A 261 19.07 14.88 -20.59
C ALA A 261 19.45 13.50 -21.19
N GLY A 262 18.48 12.62 -21.46
CA GLY A 262 18.70 11.32 -22.09
C GLY A 262 19.13 10.20 -21.14
N MET A 263 19.11 10.43 -19.82
CA MET A 263 19.52 9.43 -18.83
C MET A 263 18.59 8.20 -18.82
N SER A 264 19.17 7.03 -18.54
CA SER A 264 18.40 5.80 -18.30
C SER A 264 17.74 5.82 -16.92
N GLU A 265 16.74 4.96 -16.71
CA GLU A 265 16.06 4.84 -15.40
C GLU A 265 17.03 4.56 -14.25
N ASN A 266 17.98 3.64 -14.46
CA ASN A 266 18.97 3.27 -13.44
C ASN A 266 19.91 4.44 -13.13
N ASP A 267 20.34 5.21 -14.13
CA ASP A 267 21.19 6.39 -13.89
C ASP A 267 20.42 7.43 -13.08
N ILE A 268 19.14 7.65 -13.40
CA ILE A 268 18.28 8.61 -12.70
C ILE A 268 18.16 8.25 -11.22
N ILE A 269 17.85 7.00 -10.90
CA ILE A 269 17.64 6.57 -9.51
C ILE A 269 18.90 6.72 -8.66
N ASN A 270 20.09 6.62 -9.27
CA ASN A 270 21.36 6.79 -8.59
C ASN A 270 21.89 8.23 -8.59
N ASP A 271 21.31 9.13 -9.41
CA ASP A 271 21.76 10.52 -9.55
C ASP A 271 20.85 11.53 -8.82
N VAL A 272 19.55 11.26 -8.69
CA VAL A 272 18.60 12.20 -8.06
C VAL A 272 18.96 12.42 -6.58
N PRO A 273 19.26 13.66 -6.15
CA PRO A 273 19.53 13.94 -4.75
C PRO A 273 18.24 13.88 -3.93
N LEU A 274 18.33 13.36 -2.71
CA LEU A 274 17.22 13.28 -1.76
C LEU A 274 17.47 14.25 -0.60
N PRO A 275 17.07 15.53 -0.70
CA PRO A 275 17.34 16.52 0.34
C PRO A 275 16.65 16.18 1.67
N ASP A 276 17.38 16.34 2.77
CA ASP A 276 16.90 16.01 4.13
C ASP A 276 15.62 16.78 4.51
N GLU A 277 15.44 18.01 4.01
CA GLU A 277 14.22 18.79 4.26
C GLU A 277 12.93 18.14 3.73
N LEU A 278 13.03 17.25 2.74
CA LEU A 278 11.90 16.51 2.18
C LEU A 278 11.92 15.05 2.64
N PHE A 279 13.07 14.39 2.54
CA PHE A 279 13.17 12.93 2.75
C PHE A 279 13.65 12.53 4.15
N GLY A 280 14.11 13.49 4.97
CA GLY A 280 14.36 13.32 6.40
C GLY A 280 13.09 13.44 7.26
N SER A 281 12.03 14.05 6.71
CA SER A 281 10.74 14.14 7.40
C SER A 281 10.16 12.74 7.67
N ARG A 282 9.56 12.56 8.85
CA ARG A 282 8.90 11.29 9.21
C ARG A 282 7.76 10.92 8.27
N PHE A 283 7.16 11.89 7.59
CA PHE A 283 6.10 11.66 6.60
C PHE A 283 6.62 11.18 5.23
N MET A 284 7.93 11.19 5.03
CA MET A 284 8.59 10.68 3.82
C MET A 284 9.59 9.56 4.12
N LYS A 285 9.64 9.07 5.36
CA LYS A 285 10.47 7.91 5.71
C LYS A 285 10.04 6.67 4.91
N PRO A 286 10.99 5.88 4.39
CA PRO A 286 10.67 4.73 3.57
C PRO A 286 10.31 3.51 4.43
N THR A 287 9.21 3.58 5.19
CA THR A 287 8.73 2.43 6.00
C THR A 287 7.74 1.56 5.24
N TYR A 288 7.03 2.13 4.26
CA TYR A 288 6.15 1.39 3.35
C TYR A 288 6.57 1.58 1.88
N GLY A 289 6.34 2.76 1.30
CA GLY A 289 6.92 3.15 0.02
C GLY A 289 8.38 3.60 0.15
N CYS A 290 8.99 4.05 -0.95
CA CYS A 290 10.28 4.74 -0.93
C CYS A 290 10.44 5.65 -2.15
N ALA A 291 11.39 6.58 -2.10
CA ALA A 291 11.66 7.51 -3.20
C ALA A 291 12.01 6.80 -4.52
N ALA A 292 12.74 5.67 -4.46
CA ALA A 292 13.08 4.89 -5.64
C ALA A 292 11.83 4.37 -6.37
N TYR A 293 10.83 3.86 -5.65
CA TYR A 293 9.56 3.43 -6.25
C TYR A 293 8.83 4.59 -6.92
N ILE A 294 8.84 5.77 -6.29
CA ILE A 294 8.26 6.97 -6.90
C ILE A 294 8.98 7.35 -8.19
N MET A 295 10.32 7.29 -8.21
CA MET A 295 11.10 7.59 -9.42
C MET A 295 10.85 6.59 -10.54
N HIS A 296 10.77 5.28 -10.23
CA HIS A 296 10.41 4.24 -11.20
C HIS A 296 9.07 4.54 -11.89
N ASP A 297 8.03 4.84 -11.12
CA ASP A 297 6.69 5.10 -11.68
C ASP A 297 6.61 6.42 -12.44
N ILE A 298 7.29 7.47 -11.97
CA ILE A 298 7.40 8.71 -12.75
C ILE A 298 8.07 8.39 -14.08
N TRP A 299 9.22 7.71 -14.08
CA TRP A 299 9.92 7.37 -15.31
C TRP A 299 9.03 6.53 -16.24
N ARG A 300 8.36 5.49 -15.72
CA ARG A 300 7.46 4.62 -16.49
C ARG A 300 6.28 5.38 -17.10
N SER A 301 5.69 6.30 -16.36
CA SER A 301 4.53 7.07 -16.84
C SER A 301 4.86 8.00 -18.02
N GLU A 302 6.12 8.43 -18.11
CA GLU A 302 6.59 9.40 -19.09
C GLU A 302 7.35 8.77 -20.26
N ASN A 303 8.06 7.68 -19.99
CA ASN A 303 8.85 6.97 -20.99
C ASN A 303 8.04 5.82 -21.64
N GLY A 304 7.07 5.25 -20.91
CA GLY A 304 6.50 3.95 -21.22
C GLY A 304 7.34 2.81 -20.63
N TRP A 305 7.11 1.58 -21.11
CA TRP A 305 7.65 0.36 -20.50
C TRP A 305 9.09 0.01 -20.90
N TRP A 306 9.58 0.51 -22.04
CA TRP A 306 10.86 0.07 -22.61
C TRP A 306 12.04 0.89 -22.06
N ASN A 307 12.99 0.21 -21.40
CA ASN A 307 14.18 0.78 -20.76
C ASN A 307 15.30 1.23 -21.73
N ARG A 308 15.04 1.24 -23.03
CA ARG A 308 16.02 1.60 -24.09
C ARG A 308 17.19 0.64 -24.24
N ASN A 309 17.14 -0.52 -23.57
CA ASN A 309 18.05 -1.63 -23.82
C ASN A 309 17.49 -2.49 -24.96
N PRO A 310 18.22 -2.69 -26.08
CA PRO A 310 17.76 -3.53 -27.18
C PRO A 310 17.47 -4.98 -26.76
N THR A 311 18.16 -5.50 -25.75
CA THR A 311 17.91 -6.85 -25.20
C THR A 311 16.47 -7.02 -24.72
N ASP A 312 15.87 -5.95 -24.19
CA ASP A 312 14.57 -5.99 -23.51
C ASP A 312 13.40 -5.60 -24.42
N LEU A 313 13.66 -5.14 -25.66
CA LEU A 313 12.62 -4.74 -26.60
C LEU A 313 11.82 -5.96 -27.12
N HIS A 314 12.54 -7.00 -27.52
CA HIS A 314 12.01 -8.27 -28.01
C HIS A 314 12.87 -9.42 -27.47
N PRO A 315 12.80 -9.71 -26.15
CA PRO A 315 13.71 -10.64 -25.51
C PRO A 315 13.50 -12.07 -26.01
N ALA A 316 14.60 -12.83 -26.05
CA ALA A 316 14.52 -14.28 -26.21
C ALA A 316 13.80 -14.92 -25.01
N ALA A 317 13.31 -16.15 -25.19
CA ALA A 317 12.72 -16.91 -24.08
C ALA A 317 13.73 -16.99 -22.89
N PRO A 318 13.31 -16.73 -21.64
CA PRO A 318 14.23 -16.60 -20.50
C PRO A 318 15.20 -17.78 -20.35
N ALA A 319 14.71 -19.02 -20.44
CA ALA A 319 15.55 -20.23 -20.37
C ALA A 319 16.61 -20.30 -21.49
N LYS A 320 16.28 -19.87 -22.72
CA LYS A 320 17.24 -19.84 -23.84
C LYS A 320 18.31 -18.79 -23.63
N ALA A 321 17.92 -17.61 -23.12
CA ALA A 321 18.86 -16.54 -22.80
C ALA A 321 19.82 -16.95 -21.68
N ALA A 322 19.30 -17.52 -20.58
CA ALA A 322 20.09 -18.01 -19.46
C ALA A 322 21.10 -19.09 -19.91
N ALA A 323 20.65 -20.10 -20.66
CA ALA A 323 21.53 -21.14 -21.18
C ALA A 323 22.59 -20.62 -22.18
N ALA A 324 22.30 -19.54 -22.92
CA ALA A 324 23.26 -18.91 -23.83
C ALA A 324 24.33 -18.12 -23.07
N VAL A 325 23.91 -17.30 -22.08
CA VAL A 325 24.82 -16.58 -21.17
C VAL A 325 25.73 -17.57 -20.47
N ARG A 326 25.16 -18.64 -19.91
CA ARG A 326 25.93 -19.66 -19.22
C ARG A 326 26.98 -20.34 -20.11
N ARG A 327 26.62 -20.71 -21.34
CA ARG A 327 27.57 -21.31 -22.29
C ARG A 327 28.70 -20.37 -22.71
N ALA A 328 28.48 -19.05 -22.60
CA ALA A 328 29.53 -18.07 -22.83
C ALA A 328 30.52 -17.95 -21.64
N LEU A 329 30.16 -18.46 -20.46
CA LEU A 329 31.03 -18.46 -19.28
C LEU A 329 32.00 -19.64 -19.32
N ALA A 330 33.28 -19.36 -19.57
CA ALA A 330 34.33 -20.38 -19.56
C ALA A 330 34.54 -21.05 -18.19
N ASN A 331 34.24 -20.33 -17.10
CA ASN A 331 34.37 -20.85 -15.73
C ASN A 331 33.22 -20.33 -14.84
N PRO A 332 32.08 -21.04 -14.76
CA PRO A 332 30.96 -20.71 -13.88
C PRO A 332 31.34 -20.61 -12.39
N GLU A 333 32.26 -21.44 -11.89
CA GLU A 333 32.70 -21.40 -10.49
C GLU A 333 33.33 -20.06 -10.11
N ARG A 334 33.97 -19.37 -11.06
CA ARG A 334 34.52 -18.03 -10.83
C ARG A 334 33.42 -17.00 -10.54
N VAL A 335 32.22 -17.16 -11.12
CA VAL A 335 31.06 -16.28 -10.82
C VAL A 335 30.61 -16.49 -9.38
N LEU A 336 30.55 -17.74 -8.91
CA LEU A 336 30.25 -18.05 -7.50
C LEU A 336 31.30 -17.46 -6.56
N ALA A 337 32.59 -17.64 -6.86
CA ALA A 337 33.68 -17.08 -6.07
C ALA A 337 33.59 -15.54 -6.01
N ARG A 338 33.42 -14.88 -7.15
CA ARG A 338 33.29 -13.42 -7.20
C ARG A 338 32.06 -12.91 -6.46
N THR A 339 30.95 -13.64 -6.54
CA THR A 339 29.73 -13.33 -5.77
C THR A 339 30.01 -13.37 -4.27
N ARG A 340 30.72 -14.38 -3.78
CA ARG A 340 31.09 -14.50 -2.36
C ARG A 340 32.07 -13.40 -1.91
N GLU A 341 33.00 -12.99 -2.77
CA GLU A 341 33.87 -11.83 -2.50
C GLU A 341 33.06 -10.54 -2.30
N LEU A 342 32.12 -10.26 -3.21
CA LEU A 342 31.24 -9.10 -3.12
C LEU A 342 30.33 -9.17 -1.88
N GLN A 343 29.83 -10.36 -1.56
CA GLN A 343 29.07 -10.61 -0.34
C GLN A 343 29.90 -10.28 0.92
N ALA A 344 31.14 -10.76 0.99
CA ALA A 344 32.03 -10.51 2.12
C ALA A 344 32.41 -9.03 2.25
N ALA A 345 32.46 -8.29 1.13
CA ALA A 345 32.65 -6.84 1.12
C ALA A 345 31.39 -6.03 1.48
N GLY A 346 30.23 -6.68 1.68
CA GLY A 346 28.96 -6.01 1.95
C GLY A 346 28.27 -5.42 0.71
N GLU A 347 28.80 -5.66 -0.49
CA GLU A 347 28.27 -5.18 -1.77
C GLU A 347 27.12 -6.07 -2.28
N LEU A 348 26.11 -6.30 -1.43
CA LEU A 348 25.09 -7.33 -1.66
C LEU A 348 24.29 -7.13 -2.95
N GLN A 349 23.99 -5.88 -3.33
CA GLN A 349 23.27 -5.60 -4.58
C GLN A 349 24.12 -5.90 -5.81
N LEU A 350 25.43 -5.61 -5.77
CA LEU A 350 26.35 -5.98 -6.85
C LEU A 350 26.55 -7.50 -6.93
N ALA A 351 26.61 -8.18 -5.77
CA ALA A 351 26.62 -9.63 -5.73
C ALA A 351 25.37 -10.25 -6.40
N LEU A 352 24.18 -9.65 -6.21
CA LEU A 352 22.96 -10.06 -6.91
C LEU A 352 23.07 -9.91 -8.44
N HIS A 353 23.66 -8.81 -8.93
CA HIS A 353 23.90 -8.64 -10.37
C HIS A 353 24.85 -9.69 -10.94
N VAL A 354 25.88 -10.09 -10.19
CA VAL A 354 26.85 -11.11 -10.63
C VAL A 354 26.25 -12.50 -10.60
N ILE A 355 25.54 -12.87 -9.54
CA ILE A 355 24.97 -14.22 -9.40
C ILE A 355 23.84 -14.50 -10.39
N ASP A 356 23.16 -13.47 -10.89
CA ASP A 356 22.10 -13.58 -11.91
C ASP A 356 22.59 -14.22 -13.22
N LEU A 357 23.89 -14.15 -13.51
CA LEU A 357 24.50 -14.84 -14.65
C LEU A 357 24.37 -16.36 -14.58
N LEU A 358 24.18 -16.93 -13.38
CA LEU A 358 24.04 -18.36 -13.14
C LEU A 358 22.67 -18.74 -12.56
N ALA A 359 22.14 -17.94 -11.64
CA ALA A 359 20.91 -18.27 -10.90
C ALA A 359 19.64 -18.22 -11.76
N SER A 360 19.72 -17.68 -12.97
CA SER A 360 18.61 -17.64 -13.94
C SER A 360 18.44 -18.94 -14.72
N ASP A 361 19.42 -19.86 -14.62
CA ASP A 361 19.44 -21.13 -15.32
C ASP A 361 19.07 -22.30 -14.39
N ASP A 362 18.03 -23.04 -14.74
CA ASP A 362 17.47 -24.14 -13.93
C ASP A 362 17.76 -25.52 -14.52
N ASP A 363 18.95 -25.68 -15.10
CA ASP A 363 19.45 -26.96 -15.62
C ASP A 363 19.65 -28.03 -14.52
N GLY A 364 19.47 -27.67 -13.25
CA GLY A 364 19.45 -28.59 -12.10
C GLY A 364 20.80 -29.17 -11.71
N ASP A 365 21.89 -28.72 -12.33
CA ASP A 365 23.25 -29.14 -12.01
C ASP A 365 23.77 -28.49 -10.70
N PRO A 366 24.89 -28.97 -10.15
CA PRO A 366 25.41 -28.49 -8.87
C PRO A 366 25.71 -26.99 -8.82
N VAL A 367 26.17 -26.39 -9.92
CA VAL A 367 26.54 -24.96 -9.97
C VAL A 367 25.30 -24.09 -9.94
N SER A 368 24.28 -24.42 -10.74
CA SER A 368 23.00 -23.68 -10.74
C SER A 368 22.30 -23.76 -9.38
N LYS A 369 22.33 -24.93 -8.72
CA LYS A 369 21.80 -25.09 -7.36
C LYS A 369 22.51 -24.21 -6.35
N GLN A 370 23.85 -24.24 -6.34
CA GLN A 370 24.65 -23.35 -5.49
C GLN A 370 24.39 -21.86 -5.79
N ALA A 371 24.18 -21.50 -7.05
CA ALA A 371 23.89 -20.13 -7.44
C ALA A 371 22.53 -19.66 -6.91
N ARG A 372 21.48 -20.50 -7.00
CA ARG A 372 20.16 -20.23 -6.44
C ARG A 372 20.20 -20.08 -4.91
N GLU A 373 20.91 -20.98 -4.22
CA GLU A 373 21.10 -20.91 -2.77
C GLU A 373 21.85 -19.64 -2.35
N LEU A 374 22.93 -19.29 -3.06
CA LEU A 374 23.69 -18.08 -2.78
C LEU A 374 22.87 -16.81 -3.05
N LYS A 375 22.10 -16.78 -4.14
CA LYS A 375 21.18 -15.67 -4.44
C LYS A 375 20.10 -15.51 -3.37
N ALA A 376 19.56 -16.62 -2.85
CA ALA A 376 18.59 -16.57 -1.74
C ALA A 376 19.21 -15.96 -0.47
N ALA A 377 20.42 -16.39 -0.10
CA ALA A 377 21.15 -15.82 1.04
C ALA A 377 21.47 -14.32 0.86
N LEU A 378 21.78 -13.89 -0.37
CA LEU A 378 21.97 -12.47 -0.69
C LEU A 378 20.67 -11.67 -0.56
N CYS A 379 19.53 -12.22 -1.00
CA CYS A 379 18.21 -11.60 -0.81
C CYS A 379 17.90 -11.44 0.69
N GLU A 380 18.11 -12.48 1.49
CA GLU A 380 17.93 -12.42 2.96
C GLU A 380 18.85 -11.36 3.60
N GLY A 381 20.13 -11.32 3.20
CA GLY A 381 21.07 -10.29 3.66
C GLY A 381 20.65 -8.88 3.25
N ARG A 382 20.11 -8.71 2.03
CA ARG A 382 19.63 -7.41 1.52
C ARG A 382 18.36 -6.95 2.23
N ALA A 383 17.53 -7.88 2.71
CA ALA A 383 16.31 -7.60 3.45
C ALA A 383 16.59 -7.01 4.85
N GLN A 384 17.69 -7.37 5.49
CA GLN A 384 18.00 -6.93 6.87
C GLN A 384 18.09 -5.39 7.05
N PRO A 385 18.82 -4.63 6.22
CA PRO A 385 18.90 -3.17 6.35
C PRO A 385 17.68 -2.43 5.78
N MET A 386 16.69 -3.13 5.21
CA MET A 386 15.54 -2.49 4.57
C MET A 386 14.53 -2.01 5.62
N THR A 387 14.28 -0.71 5.63
CA THR A 387 13.21 -0.10 6.43
C THR A 387 11.84 -0.24 5.77
N SER A 388 11.78 -0.29 4.43
CA SER A 388 10.53 -0.49 3.70
C SER A 388 10.10 -1.93 3.87
N VAL A 389 8.92 -2.12 4.48
CA VAL A 389 8.30 -3.45 4.61
C VAL A 389 8.11 -4.09 3.25
N VAL A 390 7.72 -3.31 2.23
CA VAL A 390 7.54 -3.81 0.87
C VAL A 390 8.86 -4.33 0.32
N SER A 391 9.93 -3.52 0.34
CA SER A 391 11.23 -3.96 -0.19
C SER A 391 11.76 -5.18 0.56
N ARG A 392 11.71 -5.15 1.89
CA ARG A 392 12.15 -6.26 2.74
C ARG A 392 11.41 -7.56 2.41
N HIS A 393 10.08 -7.51 2.36
CA HIS A 393 9.29 -8.71 2.11
C HIS A 393 9.49 -9.26 0.70
N LEU A 394 9.66 -8.40 -0.31
CA LEU A 394 9.93 -8.86 -1.67
C LEU A 394 11.27 -9.60 -1.79
N TYR A 395 12.33 -9.12 -1.12
CA TYR A 395 13.58 -9.87 -1.05
C TYR A 395 13.41 -11.22 -0.35
N LEU A 396 12.74 -11.25 0.81
CA LEU A 396 12.48 -12.50 1.53
C LEU A 396 11.61 -13.48 0.71
N SER A 397 10.62 -12.98 -0.02
CA SER A 397 9.77 -13.81 -0.88
C SER A 397 10.56 -14.38 -2.05
N ALA A 398 11.43 -13.59 -2.66
CA ALA A 398 12.33 -14.09 -3.70
C ALA A 398 13.27 -15.18 -3.16
N ALA A 399 13.76 -15.03 -1.92
CA ALA A 399 14.59 -16.06 -1.27
C ALA A 399 13.82 -17.37 -1.04
N ASP A 400 12.57 -17.29 -0.56
CA ASP A 400 11.72 -18.47 -0.40
C ASP A 400 11.51 -19.19 -1.74
N GLU A 401 11.19 -18.45 -2.80
CA GLU A 401 10.97 -19.00 -4.14
C GLU A 401 12.21 -19.65 -4.74
N LEU A 402 13.37 -19.02 -4.58
CA LEU A 402 14.64 -19.59 -5.06
C LEU A 402 14.96 -20.94 -4.41
N LEU A 403 14.50 -21.14 -3.17
CA LEU A 403 14.67 -22.34 -2.36
C LEU A 403 13.46 -23.28 -2.40
N ASP A 404 12.50 -23.03 -3.30
CA ASP A 404 11.25 -23.79 -3.46
C ASP A 404 10.43 -23.92 -2.15
N ARG A 405 10.52 -22.92 -1.28
CA ARG A 405 9.78 -22.81 -0.02
C ARG A 405 8.46 -22.08 -0.24
N PRO A 406 7.38 -22.43 0.48
CA PRO A 406 6.17 -21.63 0.47
C PRO A 406 6.44 -20.23 1.04
N VAL A 407 6.17 -19.19 0.25
CA VAL A 407 6.41 -17.79 0.64
C VAL A 407 5.82 -17.48 2.02
N GLY A 408 6.64 -16.96 2.93
CA GLY A 408 6.23 -16.52 4.27
C GLY A 408 5.95 -17.65 5.27
N ALA A 409 6.26 -18.91 4.95
CA ALA A 409 5.97 -20.04 5.84
C ALA A 409 6.68 -19.91 7.20
N ALA A 410 7.93 -19.44 7.21
CA ALA A 410 8.73 -19.30 8.42
C ALA A 410 8.18 -18.22 9.36
N GLU A 411 7.73 -17.09 8.82
CA GLU A 411 7.09 -16.00 9.58
C GLU A 411 5.74 -16.41 10.13
N ARG A 412 4.91 -17.08 9.32
CA ARG A 412 3.61 -17.62 9.76
C ARG A 412 3.79 -18.60 10.92
N ALA A 413 4.81 -19.44 10.88
CA ALA A 413 5.12 -20.37 11.97
C ALA A 413 5.56 -19.67 13.28
N ARG A 414 6.18 -18.49 13.18
CA ARG A 414 6.59 -17.69 14.34
C ARG A 414 5.51 -16.75 14.88
N GLY A 415 4.46 -16.48 14.10
CA GLY A 415 3.43 -15.50 14.45
C GLY A 415 3.89 -14.05 14.32
N ASP A 416 5.02 -13.80 13.65
CA ASP A 416 5.63 -12.49 13.54
C ASP A 416 4.88 -11.62 12.51
N ALA A 417 4.17 -10.58 12.97
CA ALA A 417 3.87 -9.42 12.14
C ALA A 417 5.11 -8.53 12.11
N GLY A 418 5.94 -8.60 11.07
CA GLY A 418 7.17 -7.80 10.98
C GLY A 418 7.00 -6.27 10.94
N TYR A 419 5.84 -5.70 11.32
CA TYR A 419 5.60 -4.26 11.30
C TYR A 419 4.42 -3.82 12.18
N ALA A 420 4.57 -2.70 12.88
CA ALA A 420 3.49 -1.96 13.53
C ALA A 420 3.47 -0.54 12.95
N TRP A 421 2.29 -0.06 12.51
CA TRP A 421 2.11 1.33 12.11
C TRP A 421 2.29 2.23 13.34
N GLN A 422 3.25 3.15 13.31
CA GLN A 422 3.50 4.12 14.41
C GLN A 422 2.53 5.32 14.35
#